data_AF-A0A5Q4VBT4-F1
#
_entry.id   AF-A0A5Q4VBT4-F1
#
_cell.length_a   1.000
_cell.length_b   1.000
_cell.length_c   1.000
_cell.angle_alpha   90.00
_cell.angle_beta   90.00
_cell.angle_gamma   90.00
#
_symmetry.space_group_name_H-M   'P 1'
#
loop_
_entity.id
_entity.type
_entity.pdbx_description
1 polymer ?
#
loop_
_entity_poly.entity_id
_entity_poly.type
_entity_poly.pdbx_seq_one_letter_code
_entity_poly.pdbx_strand_id
1 'polypeptide(L)'
;MKKNVIFFALLVVSLSGFAAWYLMKHPDPSDGPHIASVLPADTLLLLSINNAAEQMEEFRNSPLAKAINGIDLEASLERAGFPYLIPDEMTNYREWLSLKWNQKIFNSIFGREAALAILPEALAFMTPYAEPEDMLKGIAIIARPVQGATLVSFISPWAPGLDVLEIAPHGDIKIRQINLENGMELFTSDREGLMLGAFHLETLKRMLDASSGSIAPLEKNKNFASMEKALGDGPRTLSFYMDFATALPLVDEKLASFAKSGDVSDWNDIRKMLQGFKNFGYARFNDGTEIRRSLGRAGMDKKELDPDLLALMERPARKPEPLWMAPPETELFFWNGSFDLEYTIQSILEDPEDQSAFRTAFEMQTGILFEDLINSLGHEMAFIMTGADEDSVFPLPRLAIMLESQSPEILTSLMQNLVNKAEAASGIPLNLQSRIIESVEITQVQIPMGEDIQPGWATMGKYFVFALHWESIADMVRAESSGINLVSDDLFQSVDKGLSGKNKSVTYVRSEALMDTVLALAMWQATNLAGGNTHVLVSEIFEPLLEGLKMYRASGSHGYTEKGDAVFQTFTRIQK
;
A
#
# COMPACT_ATOMS: atom_id res chain seq x y z
N MET A 1 20.34 14.21 6.80
CA MET A 1 18.95 14.54 6.43
C MET A 1 17.92 13.59 7.05
N LYS A 2 18.29 12.42 7.60
CA LYS A 2 17.34 11.36 7.98
C LYS A 2 16.12 11.78 8.84
N LYS A 3 16.22 12.76 9.75
CA LYS A 3 15.03 13.31 10.44
C LYS A 3 14.03 13.95 9.49
N ASN A 4 14.45 14.73 8.50
CA ASN A 4 13.56 15.41 7.56
C ASN A 4 13.00 14.42 6.52
N VAL A 5 13.73 13.37 6.15
CA VAL A 5 13.23 12.28 5.31
C VAL A 5 12.19 11.44 6.06
N ILE A 6 12.43 11.11 7.33
CA ILE A 6 11.45 10.43 8.19
C ILE A 6 10.24 11.34 8.46
N PHE A 7 10.43 12.65 8.67
CA PHE A 7 9.33 13.59 8.83
C PHE A 7 8.55 13.77 7.53
N PHE A 8 9.19 13.80 6.35
CA PHE A 8 8.50 13.78 5.06
C PHE A 8 7.74 12.47 4.84
N ALA A 9 8.34 11.31 5.14
CA ALA A 9 7.67 10.02 5.05
C ALA A 9 6.48 9.93 6.01
N LEU A 10 6.64 10.37 7.27
CA LEU A 10 5.55 10.44 8.24
C LEU A 10 4.49 11.48 7.88
N LEU A 11 4.88 12.64 7.32
CA LEU A 11 3.93 13.67 6.88
C LEU A 11 3.17 13.20 5.63
N VAL A 12 3.82 12.52 4.69
CA VAL A 12 3.16 11.90 3.54
C VAL A 12 2.28 10.73 3.98
N VAL A 13 2.71 9.88 4.93
CA VAL A 13 1.90 8.75 5.45
C VAL A 13 0.74 9.23 6.33
N SER A 14 0.89 10.30 7.11
CA SER A 14 -0.19 10.89 7.90
C SER A 14 -1.12 11.78 7.08
N LEU A 15 -0.63 12.54 6.10
CA LEU A 15 -1.48 13.26 5.15
C LEU A 15 -2.20 12.29 4.20
N SER A 16 -1.55 11.23 3.71
CA SER A 16 -2.22 10.23 2.86
C SER A 16 -3.12 9.30 3.68
N GLY A 17 -2.78 8.99 4.93
CA GLY A 17 -3.64 8.29 5.88
C GLY A 17 -4.88 9.10 6.23
N PHE A 18 -4.70 10.37 6.62
CA PHE A 18 -5.80 11.30 6.90
C PHE A 18 -6.63 11.58 5.65
N ALA A 19 -6.01 11.78 4.48
CA ALA A 19 -6.74 11.91 3.21
C ALA A 19 -7.55 10.64 2.88
N ALA A 20 -6.95 9.46 2.95
CA ALA A 20 -7.64 8.19 2.68
C ALA A 20 -8.77 7.90 3.69
N TRP A 21 -8.68 8.43 4.91
CA TRP A 21 -9.70 8.38 5.97
C TRP A 21 -10.84 9.40 5.75
N TYR A 22 -10.53 10.58 5.19
CA TYR A 22 -11.46 11.72 5.14
C TYR A 22 -12.32 11.82 3.86
N LEU A 23 -12.01 11.08 2.78
CA LEU A 23 -12.34 11.53 1.41
C LEU A 23 -13.14 10.54 0.53
N MET A 24 -14.47 10.68 0.55
CA MET A 24 -15.45 9.69 0.09
C MET A 24 -16.88 10.34 0.18
N LYS A 25 -17.96 10.34 -0.66
CA LYS A 25 -18.49 9.75 -1.93
C LYS A 25 -19.53 10.73 -2.55
N HIS A 26 -20.12 10.31 -3.68
CA HIS A 26 -21.00 10.90 -4.74
C HIS A 26 -21.74 12.25 -4.50
N PRO A 27 -21.89 13.14 -5.53
CA PRO A 27 -22.28 12.81 -6.92
C PRO A 27 -21.62 13.51 -8.15
N ASP A 28 -21.43 12.69 -9.19
CA ASP A 28 -21.43 12.99 -10.65
C ASP A 28 -20.53 14.13 -11.23
N PRO A 29 -19.51 13.80 -12.07
CA PRO A 29 -18.59 14.78 -12.70
C PRO A 29 -19.17 15.69 -13.80
N SER A 30 -20.44 15.58 -14.18
CA SER A 30 -20.94 16.15 -15.45
C SER A 30 -21.10 17.69 -15.52
N ASP A 31 -20.93 18.45 -14.42
CA ASP A 31 -21.06 19.90 -14.38
C ASP A 31 -19.72 20.66 -14.28
N GLY A 32 -19.19 21.14 -15.43
CA GLY A 32 -18.16 22.18 -15.49
C GLY A 32 -16.77 21.71 -15.98
N PRO A 33 -15.72 22.54 -15.84
CA PRO A 33 -14.36 22.21 -16.28
C PRO A 33 -13.73 21.13 -15.40
N HIS A 34 -12.87 20.30 -15.98
CA HIS A 34 -12.16 19.23 -15.28
C HIS A 34 -10.99 19.80 -14.44
N ILE A 35 -10.69 19.25 -13.25
CA ILE A 35 -9.62 19.81 -12.37
C ILE A 35 -8.25 19.88 -13.07
N ALA A 36 -7.96 19.00 -14.03
CA ALA A 36 -6.70 19.07 -14.79
C ALA A 36 -6.61 20.26 -15.79
N SER A 37 -7.66 21.07 -15.98
CA SER A 37 -7.60 22.30 -16.80
C SER A 37 -7.08 23.52 -16.03
N VAL A 38 -7.20 23.53 -14.69
CA VAL A 38 -6.73 24.60 -13.80
C VAL A 38 -5.37 24.31 -13.17
N LEU A 39 -4.71 23.22 -13.57
CA LEU A 39 -3.40 22.80 -13.08
C LEU A 39 -2.34 22.93 -14.18
N PRO A 40 -1.12 23.42 -13.91
CA PRO A 40 -0.03 23.46 -14.89
C PRO A 40 0.38 22.07 -15.42
N ALA A 41 0.87 22.01 -16.68
CA ALA A 41 1.27 20.76 -17.33
C ALA A 41 2.40 19.98 -16.64
N ASP A 42 3.21 20.66 -15.84
CA ASP A 42 4.33 20.17 -15.02
C ASP A 42 3.92 19.79 -13.58
N THR A 43 2.62 19.69 -13.28
CA THR A 43 2.12 19.17 -11.99
C THR A 43 2.64 17.76 -11.75
N LEU A 44 3.35 17.55 -10.64
CA LEU A 44 4.09 16.33 -10.34
C LEU A 44 3.23 15.24 -9.70
N LEU A 45 2.23 15.63 -8.91
CA LEU A 45 1.29 14.74 -8.23
C LEU A 45 -0.09 15.38 -8.27
N LEU A 46 -1.12 14.60 -8.63
CA LEU A 46 -2.53 14.97 -8.47
C LEU A 46 -3.28 13.85 -7.74
N LEU A 47 -3.78 14.13 -6.54
CA LEU A 47 -4.71 13.31 -5.79
C LEU A 47 -6.10 13.97 -5.93
N SER A 48 -6.99 13.41 -6.75
CA SER A 48 -8.39 13.86 -6.86
C SER A 48 -9.34 12.85 -6.24
N ILE A 49 -10.32 13.38 -5.51
CA ILE A 49 -11.36 12.65 -4.83
C ILE A 49 -12.66 13.20 -5.37
N ASN A 50 -13.33 12.36 -6.15
CA ASN A 50 -14.67 12.68 -6.57
C ASN A 50 -15.56 12.47 -5.36
N ASN A 51 -16.11 13.59 -4.91
CA ASN A 51 -17.16 13.70 -3.92
C ASN A 51 -16.69 13.26 -2.52
N ALA A 52 -16.51 14.21 -1.59
CA ALA A 52 -15.95 13.92 -0.27
C ALA A 52 -16.98 13.76 0.87
N ALA A 53 -18.28 13.73 0.57
CA ALA A 53 -19.33 13.74 1.60
C ALA A 53 -19.87 12.34 1.99
N GLU A 54 -20.39 11.55 1.05
CA GLU A 54 -21.29 10.41 1.37
C GLU A 54 -20.59 9.14 1.91
N GLN A 55 -19.33 8.80 1.56
CA GLN A 55 -18.54 7.75 2.25
C GLN A 55 -17.57 8.27 3.32
N MET A 56 -17.49 9.57 3.59
CA MET A 56 -17.16 10.07 4.92
C MET A 56 -18.32 9.73 5.86
N GLU A 57 -19.56 9.82 5.37
CA GLU A 57 -20.73 9.29 6.06
C GLU A 57 -20.78 7.74 6.09
N GLU A 58 -20.58 6.98 5.00
CA GLU A 58 -20.43 5.50 5.09
C GLU A 58 -19.24 5.11 5.99
N PHE A 59 -18.09 5.79 5.90
CA PHE A 59 -16.94 5.50 6.78
C PHE A 59 -17.30 5.75 8.24
N ARG A 60 -17.84 6.93 8.59
CA ARG A 60 -18.29 7.24 9.95
C ARG A 60 -19.34 6.23 10.47
N ASN A 61 -20.16 5.69 9.58
CA ASN A 61 -21.15 4.66 9.88
C ASN A 61 -20.59 3.22 9.84
N SER A 62 -19.35 3.01 9.39
CA SER A 62 -18.72 1.69 9.28
C SER A 62 -18.32 1.10 10.65
N PRO A 63 -18.09 -0.23 10.74
CA PRO A 63 -17.50 -0.85 11.93
C PRO A 63 -16.16 -0.22 12.33
N LEU A 64 -15.27 0.05 11.37
CA LEU A 64 -13.95 0.61 11.63
C LEU A 64 -13.99 2.00 12.29
N ALA A 65 -14.82 2.93 11.79
CA ALA A 65 -14.94 4.23 12.44
C ALA A 65 -15.63 4.13 13.81
N LYS A 66 -16.60 3.23 13.98
CA LYS A 66 -17.22 2.99 15.30
C LYS A 66 -16.19 2.48 16.31
N ALA A 67 -15.31 1.57 15.90
CA ALA A 67 -14.19 1.12 16.71
C ALA A 67 -13.22 2.27 17.05
N ILE A 68 -12.70 2.99 16.05
CA ILE A 68 -11.78 4.13 16.26
C ILE A 68 -12.35 5.18 17.22
N ASN A 69 -13.64 5.51 17.10
CA ASN A 69 -14.30 6.47 18.00
C ASN A 69 -14.65 5.89 19.38
N GLY A 70 -14.59 4.56 19.57
CA GLY A 70 -14.81 3.88 20.84
C GLY A 70 -13.55 3.68 21.68
N ILE A 71 -12.36 3.74 21.07
CA ILE A 71 -11.07 3.61 21.75
C ILE A 71 -10.80 4.89 22.57
N ASP A 72 -10.73 4.77 23.89
CA ASP A 72 -10.28 5.87 24.75
C ASP A 72 -8.75 5.82 24.91
N LEU A 73 -8.06 6.20 23.84
CA LEU A 73 -6.63 5.96 23.64
C LEU A 73 -5.76 6.53 24.77
N GLU A 74 -6.14 7.67 25.35
CA GLU A 74 -5.47 8.29 26.50
C GLU A 74 -5.51 7.38 27.74
N ALA A 75 -6.73 6.99 28.17
CA ALA A 75 -6.90 6.12 29.33
C ALA A 75 -6.38 4.69 29.08
N SER A 76 -6.35 4.23 27.82
CA SER A 76 -5.78 2.95 27.41
C SER A 76 -4.25 2.96 27.49
N LEU A 77 -3.60 4.04 27.03
CA LEU A 77 -2.15 4.23 27.16
C LEU A 77 -1.72 4.47 28.61
N GLU A 78 -2.52 5.19 29.41
CA GLU A 78 -2.28 5.32 30.85
C GLU A 78 -2.37 3.95 31.55
N ARG A 79 -3.45 3.19 31.33
CA ARG A 79 -3.60 1.82 31.85
C ARG A 79 -2.47 0.90 31.38
N ALA A 80 -2.02 1.03 30.15
CA ALA A 80 -0.91 0.25 29.61
C ALA A 80 0.48 0.65 30.17
N GLY A 81 0.60 1.78 30.89
CA GLY A 81 1.86 2.27 31.44
C GLY A 81 2.70 3.12 30.47
N PHE A 82 2.09 3.59 29.37
CA PHE A 82 2.74 4.37 28.31
C PHE A 82 2.15 5.78 28.11
N PRO A 83 1.85 6.58 29.17
CA PRO A 83 1.25 7.91 29.01
C PRO A 83 2.15 8.89 28.24
N TYR A 84 3.47 8.64 28.19
CA TYR A 84 4.43 9.42 27.40
C TYR A 84 4.33 9.20 25.88
N LEU A 85 3.51 8.24 25.41
CA LEU A 85 3.17 8.06 23.99
C LEU A 85 1.99 8.92 23.54
N ILE A 86 1.54 9.85 24.40
CA ILE A 86 0.58 10.90 24.08
C ILE A 86 1.36 12.22 23.99
N PRO A 87 1.73 12.69 22.77
CA PRO A 87 2.18 14.06 22.59
C PRO A 87 1.06 15.04 22.96
N ASP A 88 1.40 16.22 23.47
CA ASP A 88 0.42 17.30 23.68
C ASP A 88 -0.29 17.66 22.34
N GLU A 89 0.38 17.47 21.20
CA GLU A 89 -0.24 17.62 19.88
C GLU A 89 -1.32 16.57 19.58
N MET A 90 -1.29 15.37 20.18
CA MET A 90 -2.35 14.37 19.98
C MET A 90 -3.65 14.71 20.70
N THR A 91 -3.59 15.34 21.87
CA THR A 91 -4.80 15.88 22.52
C THR A 91 -5.40 16.98 21.64
N ASN A 92 -4.56 17.89 21.15
CA ASN A 92 -4.97 18.90 20.17
C ASN A 92 -5.49 18.28 18.85
N TYR A 93 -5.00 17.12 18.42
CA TYR A 93 -5.47 16.43 17.21
C TYR A 93 -6.80 15.68 17.44
N ARG A 94 -7.00 15.03 18.59
CA ARG A 94 -8.29 14.44 19.01
C ARG A 94 -9.33 15.55 19.17
N GLU A 95 -8.95 16.69 19.74
CA GLU A 95 -9.79 17.88 19.77
C GLU A 95 -10.02 18.42 18.36
N TRP A 96 -9.03 18.55 17.47
CA TRP A 96 -9.23 19.04 16.09
C TRP A 96 -10.15 18.15 15.23
N LEU A 97 -10.06 16.82 15.40
CA LEU A 97 -10.94 15.84 14.75
C LEU A 97 -12.38 15.87 15.30
N SER A 98 -12.56 16.16 16.60
CA SER A 98 -13.88 16.20 17.27
C SER A 98 -14.49 17.62 17.35
N LEU A 99 -13.67 18.65 17.18
CA LEU A 99 -14.00 20.05 16.92
C LEU A 99 -14.66 20.13 15.55
N LYS A 100 -15.95 19.80 15.56
CA LYS A 100 -17.02 20.19 14.64
C LYS A 100 -16.55 21.04 13.45
N TRP A 101 -15.75 20.44 12.57
CA TRP A 101 -15.77 20.68 11.13
C TRP A 101 -17.20 20.43 10.73
N ASN A 102 -17.99 21.50 10.81
CA ASN A 102 -19.44 21.42 10.76
C ASN A 102 -19.75 20.76 9.42
N GLN A 103 -20.33 19.56 9.42
CA GLN A 103 -20.38 18.71 8.21
C GLN A 103 -20.98 19.46 7.02
N LYS A 104 -21.85 20.43 7.29
CA LYS A 104 -22.39 21.39 6.32
C LYS A 104 -21.31 22.20 5.58
N ILE A 105 -20.28 22.72 6.25
CA ILE A 105 -19.17 23.47 5.65
C ILE A 105 -18.32 22.54 4.77
N PHE A 106 -17.84 21.42 5.33
CA PHE A 106 -17.01 20.48 4.59
C PHE A 106 -17.73 19.94 3.34
N ASN A 107 -18.95 19.43 3.52
CA ASN A 107 -19.78 18.93 2.43
C ASN A 107 -20.18 20.06 1.45
N SER A 108 -20.22 21.33 1.88
CA SER A 108 -20.48 22.45 0.94
C SER A 108 -19.27 22.75 0.07
N ILE A 109 -18.04 22.75 0.62
CA ILE A 109 -16.82 23.11 -0.11
C ILE A 109 -16.31 21.94 -0.96
N PHE A 110 -16.25 20.73 -0.40
CA PHE A 110 -15.57 19.56 -0.98
C PHE A 110 -16.54 18.45 -1.44
N GLY A 111 -17.85 18.68 -1.36
CA GLY A 111 -18.85 17.62 -1.51
C GLY A 111 -19.03 17.03 -2.91
N ARG A 112 -18.67 17.74 -4.01
CA ARG A 112 -18.69 17.17 -5.38
C ARG A 112 -17.32 16.73 -5.85
N GLU A 113 -16.28 17.52 -5.61
CA GLU A 113 -14.91 17.18 -6.00
C GLU A 113 -13.92 17.90 -5.08
N ALA A 114 -12.83 17.23 -4.76
CA ALA A 114 -11.73 17.77 -3.96
C ALA A 114 -10.42 17.21 -4.50
N ALA A 115 -9.41 18.06 -4.69
CA ALA A 115 -8.10 17.61 -5.11
C ALA A 115 -6.96 18.35 -4.40
N LEU A 116 -5.89 17.60 -4.17
CA LEU A 116 -4.59 18.08 -3.73
C LEU A 116 -3.60 17.87 -4.87
N ALA A 117 -2.86 18.90 -5.24
CA ALA A 117 -1.83 18.83 -6.26
C ALA A 117 -0.48 19.33 -5.72
N ILE A 118 0.61 18.69 -6.17
CA ILE A 118 1.98 19.09 -5.87
C ILE A 118 2.64 19.56 -7.17
N LEU A 119 3.07 20.82 -7.18
CA LEU A 119 3.78 21.48 -8.27
C LEU A 119 5.30 21.50 -7.98
N PRO A 120 6.16 21.71 -9.00
CA PRO A 120 7.62 21.71 -8.85
C PRO A 120 8.19 22.62 -7.76
N GLU A 121 7.50 23.71 -7.40
CA GLU A 121 7.89 24.63 -6.33
C GLU A 121 8.01 23.92 -4.97
N ALA A 122 7.22 22.88 -4.71
CA ALA A 122 7.28 22.13 -3.46
C ALA A 122 8.64 21.44 -3.29
N LEU A 123 9.30 21.03 -4.38
CA LEU A 123 10.58 20.34 -4.34
C LEU A 123 11.72 21.17 -3.70
N ALA A 124 11.48 22.45 -3.39
CA ALA A 124 12.31 23.23 -2.48
C ALA A 124 12.51 22.57 -1.10
N PHE A 125 11.50 21.86 -0.54
CA PHE A 125 11.60 21.23 0.78
C PHE A 125 12.69 20.15 0.88
N MET A 126 13.12 19.57 -0.25
CA MET A 126 14.14 18.51 -0.29
C MET A 126 15.57 19.04 -0.15
N THR A 127 15.76 20.36 -0.02
CA THR A 127 17.09 20.93 0.20
C THR A 127 17.46 20.89 1.70
N PRO A 128 18.74 20.72 2.10
CA PRO A 128 19.13 20.53 3.49
C PRO A 128 18.88 21.72 4.44
N TYR A 129 18.49 22.88 3.89
CA TYR A 129 18.22 24.12 4.61
C TYR A 129 16.78 24.62 4.42
N ALA A 130 15.89 23.76 3.90
CA ALA A 130 14.50 24.12 3.73
C ALA A 130 13.74 24.06 5.06
N GLU A 131 12.85 25.03 5.24
CA GLU A 131 11.87 25.01 6.32
C GLU A 131 10.65 24.18 5.89
N PRO A 132 9.84 23.64 6.83
CA PRO A 132 8.62 22.91 6.48
C PRO A 132 7.64 23.71 5.59
N GLU A 133 7.67 25.04 5.72
CA GLU A 133 6.91 26.00 4.91
C GLU A 133 7.32 26.00 3.43
N ASP A 134 8.54 25.61 3.07
CA ASP A 134 8.98 25.51 1.67
C ASP A 134 8.17 24.46 0.88
N MET A 135 7.67 23.42 1.55
CA MET A 135 6.77 22.44 0.91
C MET A 135 5.44 23.07 0.49
N LEU A 136 4.90 23.98 1.33
CA LEU A 136 3.60 24.62 1.10
C LEU A 136 3.61 25.47 -0.18
N LYS A 137 4.79 25.96 -0.61
CA LYS A 137 4.96 26.78 -1.82
C LYS A 137 4.47 26.09 -3.09
N GLY A 138 4.57 24.77 -3.20
CA GLY A 138 4.05 24.02 -4.35
C GLY A 138 2.76 23.26 -4.09
N ILE A 139 2.07 23.48 -2.96
CA ILE A 139 0.80 22.80 -2.67
C ILE A 139 -0.37 23.63 -3.19
N ALA A 140 -1.16 23.01 -4.05
CA ALA A 140 -2.43 23.52 -4.56
C ALA A 140 -3.60 22.66 -4.07
N ILE A 141 -4.69 23.32 -3.69
CA ILE A 141 -5.96 22.73 -3.27
C ILE A 141 -7.02 23.19 -4.27
N ILE A 142 -7.80 22.25 -4.79
CA ILE A 142 -8.90 22.51 -5.72
C ILE A 142 -10.17 21.88 -5.16
N ALA A 143 -11.31 22.56 -5.24
CA ALA A 143 -12.58 22.02 -4.81
C ALA A 143 -13.73 22.43 -5.73
N ARG A 144 -14.69 21.53 -5.95
CA ARG A 144 -15.97 21.80 -6.61
C ARG A 144 -17.07 21.81 -5.54
N PRO A 145 -17.53 22.99 -5.09
CA PRO A 145 -18.53 23.08 -4.04
C PRO A 145 -19.91 22.60 -4.51
N VAL A 146 -20.72 22.12 -3.57
CA VAL A 146 -22.10 21.64 -3.82
C VAL A 146 -23.04 22.78 -4.17
N GLN A 147 -22.77 23.98 -3.64
CA GLN A 147 -23.46 25.22 -3.99
C GLN A 147 -22.43 26.16 -4.60
N GLY A 148 -22.70 26.76 -5.76
CA GLY A 148 -21.77 27.63 -6.50
C GLY A 148 -21.51 29.01 -5.86
N ALA A 149 -21.45 29.08 -4.54
CA ALA A 149 -21.12 30.26 -3.76
C ALA A 149 -19.62 30.27 -3.42
N THR A 150 -19.03 31.47 -3.34
CA THR A 150 -17.57 31.64 -3.19
C THR A 150 -17.11 31.28 -1.78
N LEU A 151 -15.86 30.83 -1.64
CA LEU A 151 -15.32 30.36 -0.35
C LEU A 151 -15.51 31.34 0.81
N VAL A 152 -15.35 32.64 0.56
CA VAL A 152 -15.51 33.69 1.58
C VAL A 152 -16.93 33.69 2.15
N SER A 153 -17.95 33.51 1.31
CA SER A 153 -19.34 33.42 1.78
C SER A 153 -19.60 32.19 2.67
N PHE A 154 -18.80 31.14 2.52
CA PHE A 154 -18.83 29.95 3.39
C PHE A 154 -18.01 30.09 4.67
N ILE A 155 -16.86 30.77 4.65
CA ILE A 155 -15.95 30.85 5.81
C ILE A 155 -16.32 31.99 6.76
N SER A 156 -16.63 33.20 6.24
CA SER A 156 -16.88 34.39 7.07
C SER A 156 -17.93 34.24 8.19
N PRO A 157 -19.00 33.42 8.06
CA PRO A 157 -19.94 33.19 9.16
C PRO A 157 -19.41 32.33 10.32
N TRP A 158 -18.31 31.60 10.14
CA TRP A 158 -17.83 30.58 11.09
C TRP A 158 -16.48 30.89 11.72
N ALA A 159 -15.66 31.69 11.05
CA ALA A 159 -14.44 32.26 11.61
C ALA A 159 -14.52 33.81 11.63
N PRO A 160 -15.41 34.39 12.49
CA PRO A 160 -15.61 35.83 12.59
C PRO A 160 -14.38 36.51 13.21
N GLY A 161 -13.44 36.89 12.36
CA GLY A 161 -12.12 37.40 12.75
C GLY A 161 -11.02 37.14 11.71
N LEU A 162 -11.23 36.22 10.76
CA LEU A 162 -10.31 36.05 9.63
C LEU A 162 -10.23 37.34 8.81
N ASP A 163 -9.00 37.82 8.67
CA ASP A 163 -8.66 38.93 7.79
C ASP A 163 -8.60 38.43 6.34
N VAL A 164 -9.55 38.90 5.52
CA VAL A 164 -9.73 38.50 4.13
C VAL A 164 -9.45 39.70 3.23
N LEU A 165 -8.26 39.73 2.66
CA LEU A 165 -7.74 40.86 1.89
C LEU A 165 -7.87 40.60 0.38
N GLU A 166 -8.53 41.50 -0.36
CA GLU A 166 -8.46 41.51 -1.82
C GLU A 166 -7.20 42.28 -2.26
N ILE A 167 -6.10 41.54 -2.41
CA ILE A 167 -4.74 42.07 -2.52
C ILE A 167 -4.37 42.62 -3.91
N ALA A 168 -4.74 41.91 -4.98
CA ALA A 168 -4.62 42.35 -6.37
C ALA A 168 -5.42 41.41 -7.30
N PRO A 169 -5.92 41.90 -8.46
CA PRO A 169 -6.44 41.02 -9.50
C PRO A 169 -5.32 40.45 -10.39
N HIS A 170 -5.49 39.23 -10.88
CA HIS A 170 -4.66 38.60 -11.92
C HIS A 170 -5.46 38.60 -13.24
N GLY A 171 -5.17 39.57 -14.11
CA GLY A 171 -6.08 39.92 -15.21
C GLY A 171 -7.40 40.44 -14.66
N ASP A 172 -8.53 39.91 -15.13
CA ASP A 172 -9.87 40.22 -14.60
C ASP A 172 -10.24 39.39 -13.35
N ILE A 173 -9.36 38.50 -12.88
CA ILE A 173 -9.67 37.51 -11.84
C ILE A 173 -9.27 38.05 -10.46
N LYS A 174 -10.21 38.11 -9.52
CA LYS A 174 -9.94 38.50 -8.12
C LYS A 174 -9.19 37.39 -7.38
N ILE A 175 -8.06 37.74 -6.75
CA ILE A 175 -7.38 36.90 -5.75
C ILE A 175 -7.68 37.46 -4.36
N ARG A 176 -7.92 36.56 -3.39
CA ARG A 176 -8.16 36.89 -2.00
C ARG A 176 -7.17 36.15 -1.11
N GLN A 177 -6.50 36.88 -0.24
CA GLN A 177 -5.64 36.34 0.82
C GLN A 177 -6.48 36.14 2.09
N ILE A 178 -6.28 35.01 2.77
CA ILE A 178 -6.88 34.67 4.05
C ILE A 178 -5.73 34.45 5.04
N ASN A 179 -5.63 35.29 6.07
CA ASN A 179 -4.60 35.21 7.08
C ASN A 179 -5.01 34.20 8.17
N LEU A 180 -4.26 33.12 8.33
CA LEU A 180 -4.55 32.05 9.31
C LEU A 180 -3.92 32.36 10.68
N GLU A 181 -4.50 31.79 11.75
CA GLU A 181 -4.12 32.11 13.13
C GLU A 181 -2.65 31.77 13.48
N ASN A 182 -2.04 30.82 12.75
CA ASN A 182 -0.63 30.45 12.88
C ASN A 182 0.32 31.30 12.01
N GLY A 183 -0.17 32.36 11.37
CA GLY A 183 0.62 33.26 10.52
C GLY A 183 0.77 32.82 9.05
N MET A 184 0.24 31.65 8.66
CA MET A 184 0.24 31.23 7.26
C MET A 184 -0.78 32.02 6.42
N GLU A 185 -0.44 32.27 5.16
CA GLU A 185 -1.31 32.94 4.18
C GLU A 185 -1.94 31.90 3.24
N LEU A 186 -3.27 31.91 3.10
CA LEU A 186 -3.98 31.09 2.10
C LEU A 186 -4.54 31.99 0.99
N PHE A 187 -3.99 31.87 -0.22
CA PHE A 187 -4.43 32.60 -1.40
C PHE A 187 -5.52 31.81 -2.11
N THR A 188 -6.62 32.47 -2.46
CA THR A 188 -7.81 31.80 -3.04
C THR A 188 -8.43 32.58 -4.19
N SER A 189 -9.07 31.87 -5.12
CA SER A 189 -9.85 32.43 -6.22
C SER A 189 -10.96 31.47 -6.68
N ASP A 190 -11.97 31.99 -7.39
CA ASP A 190 -13.07 31.19 -7.94
C ASP A 190 -13.00 31.25 -9.48
N ARG A 191 -12.93 30.10 -10.16
CA ARG A 191 -12.84 29.99 -11.63
C ARG A 191 -13.81 28.93 -12.15
N GLU A 192 -14.79 29.35 -12.94
CA GLU A 192 -15.68 28.45 -13.71
C GLU A 192 -16.40 27.36 -12.87
N GLY A 193 -16.66 27.63 -11.59
CA GLY A 193 -17.28 26.68 -10.66
C GLY A 193 -16.30 25.85 -9.83
N LEU A 194 -14.99 25.97 -10.07
CA LEU A 194 -13.94 25.48 -9.18
C LEU A 194 -13.48 26.59 -8.23
N MET A 195 -13.31 26.24 -6.97
CA MET A 195 -12.52 26.97 -5.99
C MET A 195 -11.07 26.54 -6.12
N LEU A 196 -10.16 27.52 -6.22
CA LEU A 196 -8.71 27.32 -6.27
C LEU A 196 -8.09 27.91 -4.99
N GLY A 197 -7.14 27.20 -4.38
CA GLY A 197 -6.39 27.66 -3.22
C GLY A 197 -4.93 27.22 -3.26
N ALA A 198 -4.02 28.06 -2.77
CA ALA A 198 -2.61 27.71 -2.57
C ALA A 198 -2.02 28.54 -1.41
N PHE A 199 -1.01 28.01 -0.73
CA PHE A 199 -0.30 28.71 0.35
C PHE A 199 0.76 29.71 -0.15
N HIS A 200 0.82 29.94 -1.46
CA HIS A 200 1.76 30.88 -2.07
C HIS A 200 1.13 31.53 -3.31
N LEU A 201 1.23 32.86 -3.42
CA LEU A 201 0.52 33.66 -4.42
C LEU A 201 0.86 33.25 -5.87
N GLU A 202 2.14 33.03 -6.17
CA GLU A 202 2.56 32.65 -7.52
C GLU A 202 1.98 31.30 -7.95
N THR A 203 1.79 30.37 -7.01
CA THR A 203 1.26 29.04 -7.27
C THR A 203 -0.22 29.11 -7.67
N LEU A 204 -1.00 29.98 -7.01
CA LEU A 204 -2.36 30.31 -7.45
C LEU A 204 -2.36 31.00 -8.83
N LYS A 205 -1.43 31.94 -9.09
CA LYS A 205 -1.33 32.57 -10.42
C LYS A 205 -1.04 31.54 -11.52
N ARG A 206 -0.13 30.59 -11.29
CA ARG A 206 0.16 29.50 -12.24
C ARG A 206 -1.08 28.65 -12.55
N MET A 207 -1.93 28.40 -11.56
CA MET A 207 -3.22 27.72 -11.77
C MET A 207 -4.19 28.56 -12.61
N LEU A 208 -4.26 29.87 -12.34
CA LEU A 208 -5.07 30.80 -13.14
C LEU A 208 -4.56 30.90 -14.59
N ASP A 209 -3.24 30.98 -14.79
CA ASP A 209 -2.60 31.01 -16.11
C ASP A 209 -2.77 29.69 -16.89
N ALA A 210 -2.86 28.54 -16.20
CA ALA A 210 -3.26 27.28 -16.82
C ALA A 210 -4.73 27.34 -17.26
N SER A 211 -5.63 27.84 -16.40
CA SER A 211 -7.07 27.96 -16.69
C SER A 211 -7.40 28.93 -17.84
N SER A 212 -6.58 29.97 -18.04
CA SER A 212 -6.74 30.92 -19.16
C SER A 212 -6.04 30.46 -20.45
N GLY A 213 -5.28 29.36 -20.41
CA GLY A 213 -4.42 28.92 -21.51
C GLY A 213 -3.19 29.81 -21.75
N SER A 214 -2.82 30.66 -20.77
CA SER A 214 -1.56 31.43 -20.80
C SER A 214 -0.34 30.50 -20.70
N ILE A 215 -0.48 29.39 -19.96
CA ILE A 215 0.43 28.24 -19.97
C ILE A 215 -0.34 26.96 -20.30
N ALA A 216 0.37 25.89 -20.66
CA ALA A 216 -0.25 24.59 -20.92
C ALA A 216 -0.79 23.96 -19.62
N PRO A 217 -2.05 23.49 -19.59
CA PRO A 217 -2.60 22.79 -18.43
C PRO A 217 -2.31 21.27 -18.43
N LEU A 218 -2.52 20.61 -17.28
CA LEU A 218 -2.26 19.19 -17.03
C LEU A 218 -3.05 18.26 -17.96
N GLU A 219 -4.28 18.62 -18.35
CA GLU A 219 -5.05 17.91 -19.39
C GLU A 219 -4.38 17.89 -20.79
N LYS A 220 -3.33 18.69 -21.01
CA LYS A 220 -2.50 18.70 -22.23
C LYS A 220 -1.15 17.99 -22.04
N ASN A 221 -0.78 17.59 -20.81
CA ASN A 221 0.36 16.69 -20.58
C ASN A 221 0.01 15.30 -21.16
N LYS A 222 0.91 14.76 -21.99
CA LYS A 222 0.73 13.47 -22.68
C LYS A 222 0.76 12.27 -21.73
N ASN A 223 1.59 12.32 -20.69
CA ASN A 223 1.65 11.29 -19.65
C ASN A 223 0.31 11.25 -18.91
N PHE A 224 -0.16 12.40 -18.44
CA PHE A 224 -1.45 12.54 -17.75
C PHE A 224 -2.62 12.06 -18.62
N ALA A 225 -2.78 12.63 -19.82
CA ALA A 225 -3.90 12.28 -20.71
C ALA A 225 -3.88 10.82 -21.19
N SER A 226 -2.70 10.20 -21.29
CA SER A 226 -2.59 8.77 -21.58
C SER A 226 -2.94 7.91 -20.37
N MET A 227 -2.52 8.31 -19.16
CA MET A 227 -2.79 7.57 -17.93
C MET A 227 -4.26 7.66 -17.52
N GLU A 228 -4.85 8.86 -17.57
CA GLU A 228 -6.27 9.13 -17.32
C GLU A 228 -7.15 8.19 -18.18
N LYS A 229 -6.91 8.19 -19.50
CA LYS A 229 -7.59 7.29 -20.45
C LYS A 229 -7.32 5.80 -20.19
N ALA A 230 -6.14 5.44 -19.69
CA ALA A 230 -5.75 4.05 -19.42
C ALA A 230 -6.27 3.52 -18.07
N LEU A 231 -6.65 4.39 -17.14
CA LEU A 231 -7.45 4.06 -15.95
C LEU A 231 -8.93 3.85 -16.32
N GLY A 232 -9.41 4.54 -17.36
CA GLY A 232 -10.68 4.24 -18.03
C GLY A 232 -11.93 4.80 -17.35
N ASP A 233 -13.02 4.82 -18.10
CA ASP A 233 -14.25 5.52 -17.72
C ASP A 233 -15.06 4.76 -16.66
N GLY A 234 -15.60 5.49 -15.69
CA GLY A 234 -16.48 4.94 -14.65
C GLY A 234 -16.61 5.84 -13.43
N PRO A 235 -17.46 5.48 -12.44
CA PRO A 235 -17.64 6.21 -11.19
C PRO A 235 -16.42 6.05 -10.27
N ARG A 236 -15.33 6.77 -10.60
CA ARG A 236 -14.15 6.90 -9.75
C ARG A 236 -14.55 7.64 -8.47
N THR A 237 -14.14 7.13 -7.32
CA THR A 237 -14.22 7.79 -6.00
C THR A 237 -12.90 8.44 -5.62
N LEU A 238 -11.79 7.80 -5.98
CA LEU A 238 -10.43 8.24 -5.73
C LEU A 238 -9.63 8.09 -7.02
N SER A 239 -8.84 9.10 -7.37
CA SER A 239 -7.90 9.10 -8.49
C SER A 239 -6.56 9.67 -8.01
N PHE A 240 -5.47 9.04 -8.39
CA PHE A 240 -4.10 9.48 -8.11
C PHE A 240 -3.30 9.46 -9.42
N TYR A 241 -2.45 10.46 -9.60
CA TYR A 241 -1.50 10.57 -10.69
C TYR A 241 -0.16 11.09 -10.16
N MET A 242 0.94 10.58 -10.70
CA MET A 242 2.31 11.04 -10.44
C MET A 242 3.14 11.01 -11.73
N ASP A 243 3.88 12.08 -12.03
CA ASP A 243 4.72 12.22 -13.23
C ASP A 243 6.21 12.06 -12.89
N PHE A 244 6.68 10.81 -12.82
CA PHE A 244 8.10 10.51 -12.53
C PHE A 244 9.06 11.11 -13.57
N ALA A 245 8.68 11.12 -14.85
CA ALA A 245 9.49 11.70 -15.93
C ALA A 245 9.76 13.19 -15.74
N THR A 246 8.85 13.92 -15.07
CA THR A 246 9.03 15.32 -14.68
C THR A 246 9.69 15.44 -13.29
N ALA A 247 9.31 14.59 -12.33
CA ALA A 247 9.78 14.68 -10.95
C ALA A 247 11.25 14.29 -10.75
N LEU A 248 11.69 13.15 -11.29
CA LEU A 248 13.05 12.62 -11.04
C LEU A 248 14.16 13.61 -11.48
N PRO A 249 14.12 14.23 -12.69
CA PRO A 249 15.15 15.19 -13.10
C PRO A 249 15.18 16.47 -12.25
N LEU A 250 14.03 16.90 -11.72
CA LEU A 250 13.96 18.07 -10.83
C LEU A 250 14.55 17.77 -9.45
N VAL A 251 14.29 16.57 -8.90
CA VAL A 251 14.91 16.13 -7.65
C VAL A 251 16.43 16.01 -7.83
N ASP A 252 16.87 15.42 -8.94
CA ASP A 252 18.28 15.32 -9.31
C ASP A 252 18.97 16.68 -9.41
N GLU A 253 18.35 17.69 -10.05
CA GLU A 253 18.93 19.03 -10.16
C GLU A 253 19.15 19.65 -8.78
N LYS A 254 18.18 19.52 -7.86
CA LYS A 254 18.32 20.00 -6.48
C LYS A 254 19.44 19.25 -5.77
N LEU A 255 19.44 17.93 -5.78
CA LEU A 255 20.39 17.10 -5.02
C LEU A 255 21.81 17.10 -5.60
N ALA A 256 21.99 17.33 -6.90
CA ALA A 256 23.30 17.50 -7.53
C ALA A 256 24.09 18.67 -6.90
N SER A 257 23.41 19.73 -6.46
CA SER A 257 24.04 20.84 -5.74
C SER A 257 24.54 20.45 -4.33
N PHE A 258 24.02 19.37 -3.76
CA PHE A 258 24.34 18.85 -2.42
C PHE A 258 25.16 17.56 -2.41
N ALA A 259 25.46 16.95 -3.57
CA ALA A 259 26.14 15.65 -3.71
C ALA A 259 27.51 15.51 -2.99
N LYS A 260 28.06 16.59 -2.43
CA LYS A 260 29.26 16.58 -1.57
C LYS A 260 28.99 16.28 -0.09
N SER A 261 27.73 16.18 0.35
CA SER A 261 27.36 15.98 1.76
C SER A 261 27.41 14.53 2.24
N GLY A 262 27.44 13.55 1.32
CA GLY A 262 27.32 12.12 1.64
C GLY A 262 25.90 11.66 2.02
N ASP A 263 24.95 12.58 2.16
CA ASP A 263 23.57 12.38 2.64
C ASP A 263 22.59 12.04 1.48
N VAL A 264 23.12 11.47 0.38
CA VAL A 264 22.43 11.32 -0.92
C VAL A 264 22.33 9.84 -1.36
N SER A 265 22.84 8.89 -0.56
CA SER A 265 22.64 7.43 -0.75
C SER A 265 21.17 7.12 -0.97
N ASP A 266 20.36 7.45 0.03
CA ASP A 266 18.94 7.12 0.14
C ASP A 266 18.12 7.66 -1.06
N TRP A 267 18.60 8.70 -1.77
CA TRP A 267 18.01 9.17 -3.04
C TRP A 267 18.44 8.33 -4.24
N ASN A 268 19.71 7.97 -4.36
CA ASN A 268 20.20 7.18 -5.50
C ASN A 268 19.47 5.83 -5.60
N ASP A 269 19.11 5.25 -4.45
CA ASP A 269 18.45 3.94 -4.37
C ASP A 269 16.97 4.06 -4.77
N ILE A 270 16.28 5.08 -4.25
CA ILE A 270 14.92 5.49 -4.69
C ILE A 270 14.90 5.81 -6.19
N ARG A 271 15.89 6.57 -6.66
CA ARG A 271 16.06 6.93 -8.08
C ARG A 271 16.25 5.67 -8.93
N LYS A 272 17.13 4.74 -8.53
CA LYS A 272 17.38 3.48 -9.24
C LYS A 272 16.10 2.65 -9.35
N MET A 273 15.34 2.54 -8.26
CA MET A 273 14.04 1.85 -8.22
C MET A 273 12.98 2.52 -9.12
N LEU A 274 12.97 3.85 -9.22
CA LEU A 274 12.02 4.61 -10.04
C LEU A 274 12.49 4.86 -11.48
N GLN A 275 13.74 4.53 -11.82
CA GLN A 275 14.28 4.79 -13.16
C GLN A 275 13.56 3.94 -14.20
N GLY A 276 13.19 4.57 -15.32
CA GLY A 276 12.38 3.92 -16.35
C GLY A 276 10.89 3.83 -16.05
N PHE A 277 10.41 4.31 -14.90
CA PHE A 277 8.99 4.65 -14.73
C PHE A 277 8.75 6.10 -15.18
N LYS A 278 7.75 6.30 -16.03
CA LYS A 278 7.37 7.61 -16.58
C LYS A 278 6.32 8.30 -15.72
N ASN A 279 5.37 7.51 -15.25
CA ASN A 279 4.23 7.97 -14.47
C ASN A 279 3.56 6.78 -13.78
N PHE A 280 2.81 7.07 -12.72
CA PHE A 280 1.90 6.13 -12.10
C PHE A 280 0.51 6.75 -12.00
N GLY A 281 -0.51 5.96 -12.26
CA GLY A 281 -1.90 6.31 -12.01
C GLY A 281 -2.59 5.23 -11.19
N TYR A 282 -3.51 5.64 -10.31
CA TYR A 282 -4.39 4.73 -9.59
C TYR A 282 -5.80 5.30 -9.55
N ALA A 283 -6.81 4.44 -9.72
CA ALA A 283 -8.22 4.79 -9.59
C ALA A 283 -8.97 3.73 -8.76
N ARG A 284 -9.84 4.20 -7.87
CA ARG A 284 -10.82 3.37 -7.13
C ARG A 284 -12.22 3.66 -7.65
N PHE A 285 -12.98 2.62 -7.96
CA PHE A 285 -14.31 2.69 -8.55
C PHE A 285 -15.37 2.20 -7.56
N ASN A 286 -16.55 2.81 -7.62
CA ASN A 286 -17.71 2.44 -6.82
C ASN A 286 -18.94 2.39 -7.72
N ASP A 287 -19.38 1.19 -8.08
CA ASP A 287 -20.56 0.92 -8.90
C ASP A 287 -21.84 0.68 -8.06
N GLY A 288 -21.78 0.94 -6.75
CA GLY A 288 -22.85 0.67 -5.78
C GLY A 288 -22.91 -0.76 -5.26
N THR A 289 -22.14 -1.70 -5.82
CA THR A 289 -22.11 -3.11 -5.37
C THR A 289 -21.35 -3.27 -4.04
N GLU A 290 -21.32 -4.49 -3.52
CA GLU A 290 -20.45 -4.88 -2.39
C GLU A 290 -18.97 -4.98 -2.79
N ILE A 291 -18.64 -5.02 -4.09
CA ILE A 291 -17.28 -5.15 -4.60
C ILE A 291 -16.73 -3.78 -4.96
N ARG A 292 -15.77 -3.26 -4.20
CA ARG A 292 -14.98 -2.10 -4.61
C ARG A 292 -13.86 -2.56 -5.55
N ARG A 293 -13.75 -1.94 -6.72
CA ARG A 293 -12.66 -2.18 -7.69
C ARG A 293 -11.60 -1.09 -7.56
N SER A 294 -10.34 -1.47 -7.64
CA SER A 294 -9.19 -0.56 -7.82
C SER A 294 -8.35 -0.99 -9.01
N LEU A 295 -7.72 -0.02 -9.67
CA LEU A 295 -6.80 -0.21 -10.79
C LEU A 295 -5.61 0.74 -10.61
N GLY A 296 -4.42 0.19 -10.45
CA GLY A 296 -3.13 0.88 -10.55
C GLY A 296 -2.45 0.57 -11.88
N ARG A 297 -1.74 1.54 -12.45
CA ARG A 297 -0.99 1.39 -13.70
C ARG A 297 0.29 2.23 -13.65
N ALA A 298 1.43 1.61 -13.96
CA ALA A 298 2.73 2.29 -14.05
C ALA A 298 3.18 2.29 -15.52
N GLY A 299 3.30 3.48 -16.12
CA GLY A 299 3.81 3.64 -17.49
C GLY A 299 5.33 3.60 -17.51
N MET A 300 5.95 2.87 -18.44
CA MET A 300 7.39 2.57 -18.43
C MET A 300 8.15 3.04 -19.69
N ASP A 301 9.46 3.28 -19.58
CA ASP A 301 10.40 3.18 -20.71
C ASP A 301 11.32 1.97 -20.56
N LYS A 302 11.17 1.02 -21.49
CA LYS A 302 12.03 -0.17 -21.57
C LYS A 302 13.50 0.13 -21.88
N LYS A 303 13.85 1.38 -22.22
CA LYS A 303 15.24 1.80 -22.46
C LYS A 303 15.93 2.39 -21.23
N GLU A 304 15.16 2.76 -20.22
CA GLU A 304 15.64 3.43 -19.01
C GLU A 304 15.44 2.58 -17.75
N LEU A 305 14.54 1.58 -17.81
CA LEU A 305 14.42 0.52 -16.82
C LEU A 305 15.75 -0.23 -16.65
N ASP A 306 16.00 -0.68 -15.43
CA ASP A 306 17.02 -1.65 -15.10
C ASP A 306 16.85 -2.95 -15.94
N PRO A 307 17.93 -3.56 -16.50
CA PRO A 307 17.83 -4.71 -17.40
C PRO A 307 17.21 -5.96 -16.75
N ASP A 308 17.49 -6.19 -15.47
CA ASP A 308 17.03 -7.40 -14.78
C ASP A 308 15.57 -7.23 -14.36
N LEU A 309 15.18 -6.05 -13.87
CA LEU A 309 13.78 -5.68 -13.68
C LEU A 309 12.99 -5.76 -15.01
N LEU A 310 13.57 -5.31 -16.12
CA LEU A 310 12.96 -5.45 -17.44
C LEU A 310 12.76 -6.92 -17.81
N ALA A 311 13.75 -7.79 -17.57
CA ALA A 311 13.63 -9.23 -17.82
C ALA A 311 12.50 -9.85 -16.98
N LEU A 312 12.38 -9.49 -15.69
CA LEU A 312 11.24 -9.91 -14.86
C LEU A 312 9.91 -9.41 -15.43
N MET A 313 9.84 -8.17 -15.93
CA MET A 313 8.62 -7.56 -16.48
C MET A 313 8.25 -8.09 -17.88
N GLU A 314 9.20 -8.63 -18.64
CA GLU A 314 8.94 -9.28 -19.94
C GLU A 314 8.58 -10.77 -19.84
N ARG A 315 8.81 -11.45 -18.71
CA ARG A 315 8.33 -12.84 -18.48
C ARG A 315 6.82 -12.97 -18.80
N PRO A 316 6.38 -13.99 -19.54
CA PRO A 316 4.98 -14.12 -19.97
C PRO A 316 4.05 -14.40 -18.78
N ALA A 317 2.84 -13.84 -18.82
CA ALA A 317 1.81 -14.12 -17.81
C ALA A 317 1.37 -15.60 -17.84
N ARG A 318 1.44 -16.26 -16.67
CA ARG A 318 1.13 -17.69 -16.46
C ARG A 318 -0.17 -17.84 -15.67
N LYS A 319 -0.73 -19.05 -15.62
CA LYS A 319 -1.79 -19.36 -14.65
C LYS A 319 -1.17 -19.59 -13.27
N PRO A 320 -1.78 -19.13 -12.17
CA PRO A 320 -1.35 -19.47 -10.81
C PRO A 320 -1.81 -20.88 -10.45
N GLU A 321 -1.12 -21.90 -10.97
CA GLU A 321 -1.41 -23.33 -10.70
C GLU A 321 -1.56 -23.67 -9.18
N PRO A 322 -0.85 -23.01 -8.23
CA PRO A 322 -1.05 -23.21 -6.80
C PRO A 322 -2.44 -22.84 -6.25
N LEU A 323 -3.27 -22.07 -6.95
CA LEU A 323 -4.65 -21.78 -6.50
C LEU A 323 -5.50 -23.05 -6.37
N TRP A 324 -5.24 -24.06 -7.20
CA TRP A 324 -5.98 -25.34 -7.17
C TRP A 324 -5.44 -26.33 -6.12
N MET A 325 -4.27 -26.04 -5.54
CA MET A 325 -3.66 -26.76 -4.42
C MET A 325 -3.92 -26.05 -3.08
N ALA A 326 -4.32 -24.78 -3.07
CA ALA A 326 -4.63 -24.06 -1.84
C ALA A 326 -5.96 -24.55 -1.22
N PRO A 327 -6.02 -24.89 0.08
CA PRO A 327 -7.26 -25.27 0.76
C PRO A 327 -8.33 -24.17 0.72
N PRO A 328 -9.63 -24.51 0.76
CA PRO A 328 -10.71 -23.51 0.68
C PRO A 328 -10.61 -22.47 1.80
N GLU A 329 -10.25 -22.89 3.02
CA GLU A 329 -10.11 -22.04 4.20
C GLU A 329 -8.87 -21.12 4.21
N THR A 330 -8.11 -21.05 3.10
CA THR A 330 -6.95 -20.14 2.96
C THR A 330 -7.30 -18.70 3.36
N GLU A 331 -6.49 -18.15 4.26
CA GLU A 331 -6.60 -16.79 4.79
C GLU A 331 -5.79 -15.79 3.96
N LEU A 332 -4.57 -16.18 3.59
CA LEU A 332 -3.70 -15.40 2.73
C LEU A 332 -3.04 -16.33 1.70
N PHE A 333 -3.33 -16.06 0.43
CA PHE A 333 -2.66 -16.64 -0.72
C PHE A 333 -1.85 -15.55 -1.42
N PHE A 334 -0.59 -15.82 -1.72
CA PHE A 334 0.24 -15.00 -2.59
C PHE A 334 0.93 -15.89 -3.62
N TRP A 335 0.97 -15.47 -4.88
CA TRP A 335 1.73 -16.12 -5.94
C TRP A 335 2.43 -15.08 -6.81
N ASN A 336 3.67 -15.36 -7.19
CA ASN A 336 4.44 -14.56 -8.12
C ASN A 336 5.06 -15.48 -9.19
N GLY A 337 4.47 -15.48 -10.38
CA GLY A 337 4.95 -16.17 -11.59
C GLY A 337 5.97 -15.36 -12.41
N SER A 338 6.65 -14.42 -11.77
CA SER A 338 7.88 -13.79 -12.25
C SER A 338 8.92 -13.71 -11.12
N PHE A 339 8.87 -14.65 -10.17
CA PHE A 339 9.83 -14.77 -9.07
C PHE A 339 11.23 -15.08 -9.59
N ASP A 340 12.24 -14.53 -8.91
CA ASP A 340 13.65 -14.77 -9.19
C ASP A 340 14.47 -14.64 -7.91
N LEU A 341 15.11 -15.72 -7.46
CA LEU A 341 15.85 -15.71 -6.20
C LEU A 341 17.13 -14.86 -6.28
N GLU A 342 17.83 -14.86 -7.41
CA GLU A 342 19.08 -14.13 -7.56
C GLU A 342 18.83 -12.62 -7.57
N TYR A 343 17.87 -12.14 -8.36
CA TYR A 343 17.42 -10.75 -8.30
C TYR A 343 16.91 -10.36 -6.91
N THR A 344 16.14 -11.25 -6.25
CA THR A 344 15.63 -10.98 -4.89
C THR A 344 16.77 -10.75 -3.90
N ILE A 345 17.80 -11.62 -3.89
CA ILE A 345 18.95 -11.46 -3.00
C ILE A 345 19.80 -10.23 -3.39
N GLN A 346 20.02 -9.95 -4.68
CA GLN A 346 20.70 -8.74 -5.15
C GLN A 346 19.96 -7.43 -4.79
N SER A 347 18.63 -7.48 -4.66
CA SER A 347 17.81 -6.33 -4.25
C SER A 347 17.77 -6.11 -2.73
N ILE A 348 18.22 -7.09 -1.93
CA ILE A 348 18.30 -7.03 -0.47
C ILE A 348 19.73 -6.78 0.01
N LEU A 349 20.73 -7.33 -0.70
CA LEU A 349 22.15 -7.19 -0.43
C LEU A 349 22.79 -6.37 -1.56
N GLU A 350 22.82 -5.04 -1.40
CA GLU A 350 23.29 -4.14 -2.46
C GLU A 350 24.81 -4.19 -2.67
N ASP A 351 25.59 -4.49 -1.62
CA ASP A 351 27.05 -4.56 -1.70
C ASP A 351 27.52 -5.94 -2.23
N PRO A 352 28.37 -6.00 -3.28
CA PRO A 352 28.97 -7.24 -3.75
C PRO A 352 29.78 -8.02 -2.71
N GLU A 353 30.37 -7.35 -1.71
CA GLU A 353 31.06 -8.03 -0.60
C GLU A 353 30.05 -8.74 0.32
N ASP A 354 28.90 -8.12 0.63
CA ASP A 354 27.82 -8.75 1.39
C ASP A 354 27.16 -9.89 0.60
N GLN A 355 26.96 -9.75 -0.71
CA GLN A 355 26.49 -10.85 -1.56
C GLN A 355 27.45 -12.04 -1.55
N SER A 356 28.76 -11.78 -1.63
CA SER A 356 29.80 -12.81 -1.59
C SER A 356 29.88 -13.48 -0.22
N ALA A 357 29.78 -12.71 0.86
CA ALA A 357 29.72 -13.20 2.22
C ALA A 357 28.46 -14.05 2.46
N PHE A 358 27.30 -13.63 1.92
CA PHE A 358 26.06 -14.39 1.97
C PHE A 358 26.15 -15.72 1.23
N ARG A 359 26.69 -15.76 0.00
CA ARG A 359 26.89 -17.03 -0.75
C ARG A 359 27.82 -17.98 0.00
N THR A 360 28.95 -17.47 0.49
CA THR A 360 29.91 -18.22 1.31
C THR A 360 29.26 -18.76 2.59
N ALA A 361 28.45 -17.93 3.26
CA ALA A 361 27.72 -18.33 4.45
C ALA A 361 26.64 -19.38 4.12
N PHE A 362 25.90 -19.22 3.02
CA PHE A 362 24.88 -20.17 2.57
C PHE A 362 25.49 -21.55 2.33
N GLU A 363 26.61 -21.65 1.61
CA GLU A 363 27.33 -22.92 1.39
C GLU A 363 27.78 -23.53 2.72
N MET A 364 28.40 -22.75 3.61
CA MET A 364 28.82 -23.20 4.94
C MET A 364 27.64 -23.60 5.86
N GLN A 365 26.45 -23.03 5.65
CA GLN A 365 25.25 -23.37 6.43
C GLN A 365 24.50 -24.58 5.89
N THR A 366 24.50 -24.81 4.57
CA THR A 366 23.63 -25.78 3.89
C THR A 366 24.36 -26.95 3.22
N GLY A 367 25.67 -26.85 3.00
CA GLY A 367 26.45 -27.82 2.23
C GLY A 367 26.13 -27.83 0.72
N ILE A 368 25.48 -26.79 0.20
CA ILE A 368 25.04 -26.66 -1.20
C ILE A 368 25.49 -25.31 -1.74
N LEU A 369 25.96 -25.26 -2.98
CA LEU A 369 26.33 -24.02 -3.65
C LEU A 369 25.07 -23.17 -3.89
N PHE A 370 25.16 -21.86 -3.67
CA PHE A 370 24.01 -20.97 -3.86
C PHE A 370 23.56 -20.95 -5.34
N GLU A 371 24.51 -21.13 -6.26
CA GLU A 371 24.28 -21.30 -7.70
C GLU A 371 23.50 -22.59 -8.00
N ASP A 372 23.76 -23.69 -7.29
CA ASP A 372 22.98 -24.93 -7.46
C ASP A 372 21.54 -24.74 -6.95
N LEU A 373 21.35 -23.99 -5.86
CA LEU A 373 20.01 -23.59 -5.42
C LEU A 373 19.29 -22.76 -6.49
N ILE A 374 19.91 -21.70 -7.03
CA ILE A 374 19.31 -20.87 -8.10
C ILE A 374 18.92 -21.74 -9.31
N ASN A 375 19.83 -22.59 -9.79
CA ASN A 375 19.58 -23.45 -10.94
C ASN A 375 18.52 -24.54 -10.67
N SER A 376 18.30 -24.95 -9.41
CA SER A 376 17.25 -25.89 -9.03
C SER A 376 15.83 -25.31 -9.06
N LEU A 377 15.70 -23.98 -9.18
CA LEU A 377 14.43 -23.25 -9.09
C LEU A 377 13.90 -22.82 -10.46
N GLY A 378 12.59 -22.61 -10.53
CA GLY A 378 11.88 -22.02 -11.66
C GLY A 378 11.63 -20.52 -11.48
N HIS A 379 10.49 -20.04 -11.98
CA HIS A 379 10.12 -18.62 -11.94
C HIS A 379 8.77 -18.36 -11.25
N GLU A 380 8.28 -19.34 -10.50
CA GLU A 380 7.06 -19.21 -9.71
C GLU A 380 7.32 -19.54 -8.25
N MET A 381 6.81 -18.69 -7.36
CA MET A 381 6.64 -18.99 -5.94
C MET A 381 5.17 -18.85 -5.55
N ALA A 382 4.74 -19.61 -4.54
CA ALA A 382 3.52 -19.30 -3.79
C ALA A 382 3.77 -19.34 -2.28
N PHE A 383 2.96 -18.59 -1.56
CA PHE A 383 2.83 -18.59 -0.11
C PHE A 383 1.35 -18.81 0.20
N ILE A 384 1.06 -19.79 1.03
CA ILE A 384 -0.29 -20.20 1.42
C ILE A 384 -0.33 -20.20 2.95
N MET A 385 -1.35 -19.55 3.50
CA MET A 385 -1.60 -19.47 4.93
C MET A 385 -3.04 -19.84 5.22
N THR A 386 -3.27 -20.87 6.02
CA THR A 386 -4.53 -21.12 6.73
C THR A 386 -4.38 -20.73 8.21
N GLY A 387 -5.50 -20.63 8.92
CA GLY A 387 -5.57 -20.03 10.25
C GLY A 387 -4.72 -20.70 11.33
N ALA A 388 -4.57 -19.99 12.44
CA ALA A 388 -3.95 -20.53 13.65
C ALA A 388 -4.84 -21.57 14.33
N ASP A 389 -4.23 -22.49 15.06
CA ASP A 389 -4.93 -23.37 16.00
C ASP A 389 -5.07 -22.64 17.35
N GLU A 390 -6.30 -22.30 17.75
CA GLU A 390 -6.58 -21.54 18.98
C GLU A 390 -6.37 -22.37 20.26
N ASP A 391 -6.45 -23.70 20.18
CA ASP A 391 -6.22 -24.62 21.32
C ASP A 391 -4.71 -24.94 21.51
N SER A 392 -3.86 -24.50 20.58
CA SER A 392 -2.40 -24.68 20.62
C SER A 392 -1.71 -23.88 21.73
N VAL A 393 -0.58 -24.39 22.25
CA VAL A 393 0.27 -23.64 23.20
C VAL A 393 0.92 -22.42 22.52
N PHE A 394 1.00 -22.41 21.19
CA PHE A 394 1.43 -21.29 20.37
C PHE A 394 0.58 -21.21 19.10
N PRO A 395 -0.36 -20.24 18.97
CA PRO A 395 -1.28 -20.14 17.83
C PRO A 395 -0.56 -19.60 16.58
N LEU A 396 0.32 -20.41 16.01
CA LEU A 396 0.94 -20.14 14.72
C LEU A 396 -0.03 -20.42 13.58
N PRO A 397 -0.14 -19.53 12.58
CA PRO A 397 -0.83 -19.85 11.35
C PRO A 397 -0.14 -20.99 10.61
N ARG A 398 -0.93 -21.79 9.89
CA ARG A 398 -0.43 -22.88 9.06
C ARG A 398 0.16 -22.33 7.76
N LEU A 399 1.47 -22.09 7.78
CA LEU A 399 2.22 -21.57 6.62
C LEU A 399 2.78 -22.71 5.76
N ALA A 400 2.59 -22.60 4.44
CA ALA A 400 3.25 -23.38 3.40
C ALA A 400 3.82 -22.46 2.31
N ILE A 401 5.02 -22.77 1.82
CA ILE A 401 5.67 -22.09 0.70
C ILE A 401 5.92 -23.12 -0.40
N MET A 402 5.58 -22.74 -1.63
CA MET A 402 5.79 -23.52 -2.83
C MET A 402 6.80 -22.82 -3.72
N LEU A 403 7.75 -23.56 -4.27
CA LEU A 403 8.74 -23.08 -5.24
C LEU A 403 8.68 -23.97 -6.48
N GLU A 404 8.50 -23.40 -7.67
CA GLU A 404 8.70 -24.14 -8.93
C GLU A 404 10.12 -24.69 -8.93
N SER A 405 10.29 -25.99 -9.19
CA SER A 405 11.60 -26.65 -9.09
C SER A 405 11.90 -27.48 -10.33
N GLN A 406 13.14 -27.37 -10.78
CA GLN A 406 13.72 -28.15 -11.88
C GLN A 406 14.49 -29.37 -11.35
N SER A 407 14.97 -29.30 -10.10
CA SER A 407 15.75 -30.33 -9.39
C SER A 407 15.29 -30.44 -7.91
N PRO A 408 14.14 -31.08 -7.62
CA PRO A 408 13.63 -31.24 -6.26
C PRO A 408 14.57 -32.06 -5.35
N GLU A 409 15.51 -32.84 -5.91
CA GLU A 409 16.57 -33.53 -5.18
C GLU A 409 17.58 -32.57 -4.51
N ILE A 410 17.85 -31.39 -5.09
CA ILE A 410 18.70 -30.36 -4.49
C ILE A 410 17.98 -29.74 -3.29
N LEU A 411 16.70 -29.40 -3.44
CA LEU A 411 15.87 -28.85 -2.35
C LEU A 411 15.61 -29.88 -1.24
N THR A 412 15.47 -31.16 -1.58
CA THR A 412 15.41 -32.25 -0.60
C THR A 412 16.71 -32.35 0.20
N SER A 413 17.85 -32.26 -0.49
CA SER A 413 19.18 -32.27 0.15
C SER A 413 19.40 -31.05 1.06
N LEU A 414 18.91 -29.87 0.64
CA LEU A 414 18.92 -28.64 1.45
C LEU A 414 18.16 -28.83 2.76
N MET A 415 16.93 -29.34 2.70
CA MET A 415 16.12 -29.58 3.91
C MET A 415 16.76 -30.63 4.83
N GLN A 416 17.30 -31.73 4.28
CA GLN A 416 18.01 -32.74 5.07
C GLN A 416 19.26 -32.17 5.75
N ASN A 417 20.06 -31.38 5.05
CA ASN A 417 21.27 -30.76 5.62
C ASN A 417 20.94 -29.73 6.71
N LEU A 418 19.86 -28.96 6.55
CA LEU A 418 19.36 -28.06 7.60
C LEU A 418 18.92 -28.82 8.86
N VAL A 419 18.20 -29.94 8.72
CA VAL A 419 17.80 -30.80 9.86
C VAL A 419 19.03 -31.40 10.54
N ASN A 420 19.95 -32.00 9.78
CA ASN A 420 21.21 -32.56 10.30
C ASN A 420 22.01 -31.50 11.08
N LYS A 421 22.02 -30.24 10.61
CA LYS A 421 22.70 -29.13 11.28
C LYS A 421 21.96 -28.64 12.53
N ALA A 422 20.62 -28.61 12.51
CA ALA A 422 19.82 -28.26 13.68
C ALA A 422 19.95 -29.32 14.80
N GLU A 423 20.00 -30.61 14.47
CA GLU A 423 20.33 -31.68 15.41
C GLU A 423 21.73 -31.47 16.01
N ALA A 424 22.76 -31.27 15.16
CA ALA A 424 24.13 -31.07 15.60
C ALA A 424 24.34 -29.80 16.46
N ALA A 425 23.55 -28.74 16.23
CA ALA A 425 23.62 -27.48 16.97
C ALA A 425 22.83 -27.50 18.29
N SER A 426 21.70 -28.21 18.34
CA SER A 426 20.87 -28.34 19.55
C SER A 426 21.30 -29.48 20.48
N GLY A 427 21.94 -30.52 19.93
CA GLY A 427 22.21 -31.77 20.63
C GLY A 427 20.97 -32.64 20.82
N ILE A 428 19.86 -32.34 20.14
CA ILE A 428 18.59 -33.08 20.24
C ILE A 428 18.32 -33.82 18.92
N PRO A 429 18.15 -35.16 18.92
CA PRO A 429 17.86 -35.92 17.72
C PRO A 429 16.56 -35.49 17.02
N LEU A 430 16.63 -35.25 15.72
CA LEU A 430 15.49 -34.80 14.89
C LEU A 430 15.06 -35.91 13.93
N ASN A 431 14.09 -36.71 14.35
CA ASN A 431 13.64 -37.85 13.54
C ASN A 431 12.88 -37.39 12.30
N LEU A 432 13.32 -37.85 11.12
CA LEU A 432 12.55 -37.74 9.88
C LEU A 432 11.53 -38.88 9.78
N GLN A 433 10.29 -38.55 9.42
CA GLN A 433 9.24 -39.54 9.13
C GLN A 433 8.57 -39.26 7.78
N SER A 434 8.60 -40.24 6.87
CA SER A 434 7.80 -40.20 5.65
C SER A 434 6.34 -40.57 5.96
N ARG A 435 5.41 -39.72 5.50
CA ARG A 435 3.96 -40.03 5.45
C ARG A 435 3.51 -39.96 3.99
N ILE A 436 2.77 -40.97 3.53
CA ILE A 436 2.14 -40.93 2.19
C ILE A 436 0.69 -40.45 2.36
N ILE A 437 0.36 -39.31 1.75
CA ILE A 437 -1.00 -38.79 1.65
C ILE A 437 -1.41 -38.90 0.18
N GLU A 438 -2.38 -39.78 -0.08
CA GLU A 438 -2.78 -40.22 -1.42
C GLU A 438 -1.62 -40.74 -2.27
N SER A 439 -1.03 -39.90 -3.13
CA SER A 439 0.11 -40.21 -4.00
C SER A 439 1.37 -39.39 -3.69
N VAL A 440 1.31 -38.49 -2.71
CA VAL A 440 2.41 -37.59 -2.33
C VAL A 440 3.09 -38.10 -1.06
N GLU A 441 4.40 -38.28 -1.13
CA GLU A 441 5.24 -38.53 0.04
C GLU A 441 5.64 -37.19 0.67
N ILE A 442 5.27 -37.01 1.95
CA ILE A 442 5.58 -35.86 2.77
C ILE A 442 6.63 -36.30 3.79
N THR A 443 7.80 -35.67 3.80
CA THR A 443 8.80 -35.86 4.84
C THR A 443 8.52 -34.88 5.97
N GLN A 444 8.26 -35.41 7.16
CA GLN A 444 8.04 -34.65 8.39
C GLN A 444 9.33 -34.66 9.24
N VAL A 445 9.65 -33.52 9.86
CA VAL A 445 10.63 -33.41 10.95
C VAL A 445 9.90 -33.47 12.29
N GLN A 446 10.29 -34.43 13.14
CA GLN A 446 9.84 -34.45 14.53
C GLN A 446 10.80 -33.62 15.39
N ILE A 447 10.31 -32.49 15.90
CA ILE A 447 11.04 -31.60 16.81
C ILE A 447 10.50 -31.74 18.25
N PRO A 448 11.31 -31.49 19.29
CA PRO A 448 10.93 -31.69 20.70
C PRO A 448 9.97 -30.62 21.26
N MET A 449 9.21 -29.91 20.40
CA MET A 449 8.35 -28.79 20.76
C MET A 449 6.85 -29.15 20.85
N GLY A 450 6.44 -30.34 20.42
CA GLY A 450 5.06 -30.82 20.54
C GLY A 450 4.50 -31.40 19.24
N GLU A 451 3.18 -31.38 19.12
CA GLU A 451 2.48 -31.59 17.83
C GLU A 451 2.19 -30.25 17.14
N ASP A 452 2.12 -29.17 17.94
CA ASP A 452 1.89 -27.77 17.60
C ASP A 452 2.85 -27.19 16.52
N ILE A 453 4.06 -27.75 16.37
CA ILE A 453 5.01 -27.39 15.30
C ILE A 453 5.70 -28.66 14.79
N GLN A 454 5.41 -29.08 13.56
CA GLN A 454 5.99 -30.28 12.95
C GLN A 454 6.34 -30.00 11.48
N PRO A 455 7.48 -29.35 11.20
CA PRO A 455 7.82 -28.88 9.86
C PRO A 455 7.94 -30.04 8.87
N GLY A 456 7.63 -29.80 7.60
CA GLY A 456 7.75 -30.84 6.58
C GLY A 456 7.91 -30.31 5.17
N TRP A 457 8.24 -31.21 4.25
CA TRP A 457 8.37 -30.92 2.83
C TRP A 457 7.90 -32.07 1.94
N ALA A 458 7.52 -31.75 0.71
CA ALA A 458 7.08 -32.69 -0.32
C ALA A 458 7.36 -32.15 -1.73
N THR A 459 7.21 -33.00 -2.74
CA THR A 459 7.14 -32.56 -4.16
C THR A 459 5.71 -32.75 -4.67
N MET A 460 5.08 -31.67 -5.13
CA MET A 460 3.72 -31.63 -5.67
C MET A 460 3.76 -31.15 -7.13
N GLY A 461 3.65 -32.09 -8.07
CA GLY A 461 3.79 -31.79 -9.51
C GLY A 461 5.16 -31.22 -9.84
N LYS A 462 5.21 -29.94 -10.25
CA LYS A 462 6.44 -29.18 -10.54
C LYS A 462 6.95 -28.34 -9.36
N TYR A 463 6.29 -28.40 -8.20
CA TYR A 463 6.62 -27.58 -7.03
C TYR A 463 7.30 -28.42 -5.95
N PHE A 464 8.37 -27.89 -5.39
CA PHE A 464 8.82 -28.29 -4.07
C PHE A 464 8.06 -27.45 -3.04
N VAL A 465 7.45 -28.11 -2.05
CA VAL A 465 6.61 -27.48 -1.02
C VAL A 465 7.24 -27.73 0.34
N PHE A 466 7.36 -26.68 1.16
CA PHE A 466 7.75 -26.81 2.56
C PHE A 466 6.78 -26.02 3.46
N ALA A 467 6.54 -26.51 4.68
CA ALA A 467 5.57 -25.94 5.60
C ALA A 467 6.03 -26.02 7.06
N LEU A 468 5.50 -25.15 7.91
CA LEU A 468 5.73 -25.18 9.37
C LEU A 468 5.02 -26.37 10.05
N HIS A 469 3.96 -26.87 9.42
CA HIS A 469 3.20 -28.05 9.83
C HIS A 469 3.02 -28.92 8.58
N TRP A 470 3.44 -30.18 8.62
CA TRP A 470 3.30 -31.11 7.48
C TRP A 470 1.82 -31.34 7.11
N GLU A 471 0.91 -31.14 8.06
CA GLU A 471 -0.55 -31.08 7.88
C GLU A 471 -0.95 -30.11 6.77
N SER A 472 -0.33 -28.92 6.69
CA SER A 472 -0.63 -27.93 5.63
C SER A 472 -0.43 -28.51 4.23
N ILE A 473 0.61 -29.33 4.05
CA ILE A 473 0.89 -30.02 2.78
C ILE A 473 -0.13 -31.13 2.55
N ALA A 474 -0.53 -31.87 3.59
CA ALA A 474 -1.57 -32.88 3.50
C ALA A 474 -2.95 -32.28 3.14
N ASP A 475 -3.26 -31.10 3.66
CA ASP A 475 -4.48 -30.33 3.35
C ASP A 475 -4.44 -29.81 1.89
N MET A 476 -3.29 -29.32 1.42
CA MET A 476 -3.10 -28.95 0.01
C MET A 476 -3.30 -30.13 -0.96
N VAL A 477 -2.77 -31.32 -0.62
CA VAL A 477 -2.96 -32.54 -1.42
C VAL A 477 -4.44 -32.93 -1.51
N ARG A 478 -5.18 -32.83 -0.40
CA ARG A 478 -6.63 -33.08 -0.34
C ARG A 478 -7.43 -32.06 -1.14
N ALA A 479 -7.02 -30.79 -1.15
CA ALA A 479 -7.65 -29.72 -1.89
C ALA A 479 -7.50 -29.90 -3.41
N GLU A 480 -6.31 -30.34 -3.85
CA GLU A 480 -6.06 -30.70 -5.26
C GLU A 480 -6.83 -31.96 -5.67
N SER A 481 -6.80 -33.03 -4.87
CA SER A 481 -7.41 -34.33 -5.24
C SER A 481 -8.94 -34.32 -5.26
N SER A 482 -9.57 -33.64 -4.30
CA SER A 482 -11.03 -33.53 -4.19
C SER A 482 -11.63 -32.47 -5.12
N GLY A 483 -10.82 -31.52 -5.58
CA GLY A 483 -11.28 -30.30 -6.26
C GLY A 483 -11.96 -29.28 -5.34
N ILE A 484 -12.02 -29.53 -4.03
CA ILE A 484 -12.51 -28.59 -3.02
C ILE A 484 -11.31 -27.78 -2.52
N ASN A 485 -11.01 -26.71 -3.26
CA ASN A 485 -9.86 -25.82 -3.05
C ASN A 485 -10.30 -24.35 -3.04
N LEU A 486 -9.36 -23.42 -2.89
CA LEU A 486 -9.60 -21.98 -2.83
C LEU A 486 -10.41 -21.45 -4.02
N VAL A 487 -10.25 -22.01 -5.23
CA VAL A 487 -11.05 -21.58 -6.41
C VAL A 487 -12.54 -21.97 -6.27
N SER A 488 -12.85 -22.96 -5.43
CA SER A 488 -14.23 -23.40 -5.15
C SER A 488 -14.94 -22.58 -4.05
N ASP A 489 -14.23 -21.70 -3.33
CA ASP A 489 -14.79 -20.91 -2.21
C ASP A 489 -15.60 -19.68 -2.66
N ASP A 490 -16.73 -19.43 -1.99
CA ASP A 490 -17.68 -18.35 -2.29
C ASP A 490 -17.08 -16.94 -2.09
N LEU A 491 -16.19 -16.74 -1.10
CA LEU A 491 -15.52 -15.45 -0.89
C LEU A 491 -14.46 -15.21 -1.97
N PHE A 492 -13.66 -16.23 -2.31
CA PHE A 492 -12.72 -16.18 -3.43
C PHE A 492 -13.44 -15.85 -4.74
N GLN A 493 -14.49 -16.59 -5.11
CA GLN A 493 -15.26 -16.34 -6.34
C GLN A 493 -15.91 -14.95 -6.36
N SER A 494 -16.30 -14.40 -5.20
CA SER A 494 -16.83 -13.04 -5.13
C SER A 494 -15.81 -11.98 -5.56
N VAL A 495 -14.51 -12.19 -5.29
CA VAL A 495 -13.42 -11.29 -5.71
C VAL A 495 -12.64 -11.76 -6.94
N ASP A 496 -12.82 -12.99 -7.42
CA ASP A 496 -12.20 -13.44 -8.67
C ASP A 496 -12.82 -12.74 -9.88
N LYS A 497 -12.09 -11.74 -10.38
CA LYS A 497 -12.38 -11.00 -11.61
C LYS A 497 -11.19 -11.08 -12.58
N GLY A 498 -10.40 -12.16 -12.47
CA GLY A 498 -9.18 -12.40 -13.25
C GLY A 498 -8.04 -13.09 -12.49
N LEU A 499 -8.21 -13.45 -11.21
CA LEU A 499 -7.21 -14.06 -10.33
C LEU A 499 -6.79 -15.44 -10.87
N SER A 500 -7.76 -16.31 -11.17
CA SER A 500 -7.53 -17.62 -11.81
C SER A 500 -7.18 -17.54 -13.31
N GLY A 501 -6.97 -16.32 -13.83
CA GLY A 501 -6.58 -16.03 -15.21
C GLY A 501 -5.09 -16.22 -15.49
N LYS A 502 -4.58 -15.52 -16.51
CA LYS A 502 -3.14 -15.41 -16.76
C LYS A 502 -2.60 -14.12 -16.15
N ASN A 503 -1.72 -14.23 -15.16
CA ASN A 503 -1.16 -13.13 -14.39
C ASN A 503 0.37 -13.23 -14.27
N LYS A 504 1.00 -12.19 -13.72
CA LYS A 504 2.37 -12.19 -13.19
C LYS A 504 2.39 -12.40 -11.69
N SER A 505 1.44 -11.80 -10.97
CA SER A 505 1.24 -12.02 -9.55
C SER A 505 -0.25 -12.08 -9.22
N VAL A 506 -0.58 -12.78 -8.13
CA VAL A 506 -1.93 -12.89 -7.57
C VAL A 506 -1.79 -12.81 -6.05
N THR A 507 -2.68 -12.08 -5.39
CA THR A 507 -2.86 -12.13 -3.93
C THR A 507 -4.34 -12.32 -3.65
N TYR A 508 -4.68 -13.17 -2.68
CA TYR A 508 -6.02 -13.26 -2.11
C TYR A 508 -5.93 -13.21 -0.59
N VAL A 509 -6.88 -12.51 0.03
CA VAL A 509 -6.96 -12.32 1.47
C VAL A 509 -8.40 -12.52 1.92
N ARG A 510 -8.66 -13.53 2.75
CA ARG A 510 -9.90 -13.69 3.53
C ARG A 510 -9.75 -12.79 4.76
N SER A 511 -9.92 -11.50 4.53
CA SER A 511 -9.56 -10.43 5.47
C SER A 511 -10.16 -10.60 6.87
N GLU A 512 -11.36 -11.16 7.00
CA GLU A 512 -11.99 -11.45 8.30
C GLU A 512 -11.15 -12.40 9.16
N ALA A 513 -10.90 -13.62 8.68
CA ALA A 513 -10.13 -14.65 9.39
C ALA A 513 -8.65 -14.25 9.59
N LEU A 514 -8.07 -13.50 8.63
CA LEU A 514 -6.73 -12.93 8.82
C LEU A 514 -6.67 -12.01 10.06
N MET A 515 -7.72 -11.22 10.34
CA MET A 515 -7.74 -10.38 11.54
C MET A 515 -7.86 -11.22 12.82
N ASP A 516 -8.58 -12.34 12.79
CA ASP A 516 -8.64 -13.31 13.90
C ASP A 516 -7.27 -13.93 14.18
N THR A 517 -6.59 -14.47 13.17
CA THR A 517 -5.22 -15.01 13.28
C THR A 517 -4.23 -13.96 13.81
N VAL A 518 -4.31 -12.71 13.36
CA VAL A 518 -3.46 -11.60 13.86
C VAL A 518 -3.79 -11.25 15.32
N LEU A 519 -5.07 -11.27 15.71
CA LEU A 519 -5.52 -11.03 17.08
C LEU A 519 -5.03 -12.15 18.02
N ALA A 520 -5.18 -13.41 17.64
CA ALA A 520 -4.72 -14.57 18.42
C ALA A 520 -3.21 -14.51 18.67
N LEU A 521 -2.42 -14.22 17.63
CA LEU A 521 -0.97 -14.00 17.75
C LEU A 521 -0.63 -12.84 18.70
N ALA A 522 -1.32 -11.69 18.58
CA ALA A 522 -1.07 -10.51 19.41
C ALA A 522 -1.42 -10.77 20.88
N MET A 523 -2.56 -11.41 21.16
CA MET A 523 -2.97 -11.80 22.50
C MET A 523 -1.98 -12.79 23.11
N TRP A 524 -1.54 -13.81 22.36
CA TRP A 524 -0.53 -14.76 22.84
C TRP A 524 0.79 -14.07 23.19
N GLN A 525 1.27 -13.12 22.38
CA GLN A 525 2.50 -12.37 22.69
C GLN A 525 2.35 -11.49 23.94
N ALA A 526 1.21 -10.81 24.10
CA ALA A 526 0.93 -10.01 25.29
C ALA A 526 0.85 -10.85 26.57
N THR A 527 0.22 -12.03 26.49
CA THR A 527 0.09 -12.97 27.62
C THR A 527 1.42 -13.63 28.00
N ASN A 528 2.20 -14.11 27.02
CA ASN A 528 3.31 -15.04 27.27
C ASN A 528 4.72 -14.43 27.16
N LEU A 529 4.92 -13.37 26.36
CA LEU A 529 6.26 -12.81 26.10
C LEU A 529 6.46 -11.42 26.72
N ALA A 530 5.50 -10.53 26.56
CA ALA A 530 5.71 -9.11 26.87
C ALA A 530 5.50 -8.78 28.36
N GLY A 531 4.53 -9.44 29.00
CA GLY A 531 4.16 -9.20 30.39
C GLY A 531 3.57 -7.81 30.65
N GLY A 532 3.30 -7.53 31.93
CA GLY A 532 2.73 -6.26 32.37
C GLY A 532 1.39 -5.94 31.70
N ASN A 533 1.21 -4.67 31.35
CA ASN A 533 -0.07 -4.14 30.89
C ASN A 533 -0.18 -4.11 29.34
N THR A 534 0.66 -4.87 28.63
CA THR A 534 0.59 -4.98 27.16
C THR A 534 -0.70 -5.61 26.66
N HIS A 535 -1.33 -6.47 27.46
CA HIS A 535 -2.68 -6.99 27.21
C HIS A 535 -3.71 -5.86 27.02
N VAL A 536 -3.56 -4.72 27.71
CA VAL A 536 -4.42 -3.53 27.57
C VAL A 536 -4.28 -2.91 26.18
N LEU A 537 -3.05 -2.84 25.63
CA LEU A 537 -2.85 -2.35 24.27
C LEU A 537 -3.52 -3.26 23.25
N VAL A 538 -3.47 -4.57 23.46
CA VAL A 538 -4.10 -5.51 22.52
C VAL A 538 -5.63 -5.46 22.63
N SER A 539 -6.21 -5.56 23.82
CA SER A 539 -7.67 -5.62 23.99
C SER A 539 -8.40 -4.27 23.85
N GLU A 540 -7.79 -3.15 24.25
CA GLU A 540 -8.45 -1.85 24.22
C GLU A 540 -8.15 -1.03 22.95
N ILE A 541 -7.10 -1.38 22.18
CA ILE A 541 -6.69 -0.63 20.98
C ILE A 541 -6.64 -1.53 19.74
N PHE A 542 -5.86 -2.62 19.73
CA PHE A 542 -5.72 -3.45 18.52
C PHE A 542 -7.00 -4.24 18.19
N GLU A 543 -7.57 -4.95 19.16
CA GLU A 543 -8.78 -5.78 18.99
C GLU A 543 -9.95 -4.98 18.38
N PRO A 544 -10.35 -3.79 18.88
CA PRO A 544 -11.37 -2.98 18.23
C PRO A 544 -11.02 -2.59 16.78
N LEU A 545 -9.75 -2.28 16.47
CA LEU A 545 -9.34 -1.94 15.11
C LEU A 545 -9.41 -3.14 14.16
N LEU A 546 -9.01 -4.32 14.63
CA LEU A 546 -9.06 -5.59 13.89
C LEU A 546 -10.52 -6.00 13.64
N GLU A 547 -11.39 -5.97 14.65
CA GLU A 547 -12.85 -6.12 14.51
C GLU A 547 -13.45 -5.11 13.53
N GLY A 548 -13.01 -3.85 13.62
CA GLY A 548 -13.39 -2.80 12.68
C GLY A 548 -13.02 -3.11 11.23
N LEU A 549 -11.85 -3.71 11.01
CA LEU A 549 -11.33 -4.10 9.70
C LEU A 549 -12.04 -5.33 9.10
N LYS A 550 -12.68 -6.20 9.90
CA LYS A 550 -13.50 -7.33 9.40
C LYS A 550 -14.67 -6.90 8.51
N MET A 551 -15.00 -5.60 8.45
CA MET A 551 -15.90 -5.04 7.44
C MET A 551 -15.45 -5.33 5.99
N TYR A 552 -14.14 -5.47 5.78
CA TYR A 552 -13.57 -6.03 4.56
C TYR A 552 -13.59 -7.56 4.71
N ARG A 553 -14.46 -8.25 3.97
CA ARG A 553 -14.63 -9.71 4.09
C ARG A 553 -13.55 -10.47 3.33
N ALA A 554 -13.27 -10.03 2.10
CA ALA A 554 -12.23 -10.60 1.25
C ALA A 554 -11.66 -9.57 0.27
N SER A 555 -10.40 -9.72 -0.12
CA SER A 555 -9.75 -8.93 -1.17
C SER A 555 -8.94 -9.84 -2.09
N GLY A 556 -9.13 -9.70 -3.40
CA GLY A 556 -8.31 -10.34 -4.42
C GLY A 556 -7.60 -9.30 -5.28
N SER A 557 -6.29 -9.44 -5.49
CA SER A 557 -5.52 -8.59 -6.39
C SER A 557 -4.71 -9.42 -7.39
N HIS A 558 -4.42 -8.84 -8.55
CA HIS A 558 -3.55 -9.45 -9.55
C HIS A 558 -2.76 -8.42 -10.35
N GLY A 559 -1.50 -8.75 -10.64
CA GLY A 559 -0.58 -7.97 -11.44
C GLY A 559 -0.35 -8.61 -12.81
N TYR A 560 -0.26 -7.80 -13.87
CA TYR A 560 0.07 -8.21 -15.23
C TYR A 560 0.72 -7.06 -16.02
N THR A 561 1.26 -7.33 -17.21
CA THR A 561 1.78 -6.30 -18.12
C THR A 561 0.89 -6.14 -19.35
N GLU A 562 0.63 -4.89 -19.76
CA GLU A 562 -0.20 -4.58 -20.93
C GLU A 562 0.39 -3.41 -21.72
N LYS A 563 0.60 -3.58 -23.03
CA LYS A 563 1.08 -2.55 -23.99
C LYS A 563 2.44 -1.89 -23.65
N GLY A 564 3.14 -2.36 -22.61
CA GLY A 564 4.39 -1.77 -22.11
C GLY A 564 4.28 -1.21 -20.69
N ASP A 565 3.09 -1.24 -20.08
CA ASP A 565 2.84 -0.75 -18.72
C ASP A 565 2.69 -1.92 -17.74
N ALA A 566 3.03 -1.67 -16.47
CA ALA A 566 2.64 -2.53 -15.36
C ALA A 566 1.19 -2.22 -14.96
N VAL A 567 0.36 -3.24 -14.73
CA VAL A 567 -1.04 -3.09 -14.34
C VAL A 567 -1.34 -3.94 -13.13
N PHE A 568 -1.99 -3.35 -12.12
CA PHE A 568 -2.41 -4.00 -10.89
C PHE A 568 -3.90 -3.75 -10.68
N GLN A 569 -4.71 -4.79 -10.51
CA GLN A 569 -6.12 -4.65 -10.17
C GLN A 569 -6.42 -5.29 -8.83
N THR A 570 -7.34 -4.70 -8.07
CA THR A 570 -7.80 -5.21 -6.77
C THR A 570 -9.32 -5.14 -6.69
N PHE A 571 -9.93 -6.18 -6.15
CA PHE A 571 -11.37 -6.33 -5.94
C PHE A 571 -11.60 -6.70 -4.48
N THR A 572 -12.31 -5.85 -3.74
CA THR A 572 -12.51 -6.01 -2.30
C THR A 572 -14.00 -6.08 -1.99
N ARG A 573 -14.44 -7.15 -1.35
CA ARG A 573 -15.81 -7.32 -0.86
C ARG A 573 -15.97 -6.68 0.51
N ILE A 574 -16.93 -5.75 0.62
CA ILE A 574 -17.24 -5.01 1.84
C ILE A 574 -18.63 -5.43 2.35
N GLN A 575 -18.72 -5.69 3.65
CA GLN A 575 -19.99 -5.84 4.36
C GLN A 575 -20.66 -4.47 4.54
N LYS A 576 -21.95 -4.38 4.18
CA LYS A 576 -22.81 -3.20 4.38
C LYS A 576 -23.50 -3.24 5.74
#